data_AF-A0A3D0MVT5-F1
#
_entry.id   AF-A0A3D0MVT5-F1
#
_cell.length_a   1.000
_cell.length_b   1.000
_cell.length_c   1.000
_cell.angle_alpha   90.00
_cell.angle_beta   90.00
_cell.angle_gamma   90.00
#
_symmetry.space_group_name_H-M   'P 1'
#
loop_
_entity.id
_entity.type
_entity.pdbx_description
1 polymer ?
#
loop_
_entity_poly.entity_id
_entity_poly.type
_entity_poly.pdbx_seq_one_letter_code
_entity_poly.pdbx_strand_id
1 'polypeptide(L)'
;MPSKLIILLLFLLPSFSLSQTKIEKIEIEGNSFLDDDEILNYFVSKKDQFLNILQLDADLKSIRTVYKNNGFLFIEINQPEIIYNTDSTYAGIKIKINENERVSIGEIIFSGNKVITTNELLSVMNSKKNGILENSDLNNDLNLILKLYEEKGYPFVKAKIEDISVNKTNEKNFISIKISIVENSRLKINEIKITGNEITNKNVIDREVRINKDSTVTMETLENIKYRLERLGIFSSVSLPKVYINKNSGKTGLLIEVKEGNANTFDGILGYVPPANESETGYFTGLVNLSFKNIFGTGRKLDLKYQQEVRETQELEFRYLEPYFFSFPFNISFDFLQRIQDSTYTRRRINLKADYNLTDKFTISALGNYDRIIPSDDTLNSFVIADSRLFSSGLELKYDTRNNIFFPSSGILFKTFYSIGDKKIFNISELNNLGFKEEYVIQRYTGDLEFYYSLFSRTSVLLKFFGGEVKGDKLEESDLFRIGGNRNIRGYRQEQFLASKLVYLNFEPRLSLSGRSFAFAFYDAGYYLRPFDDVNKIPEQKGFLFGYGLGLRLETDLGLIGVSYALGKGDSFLDGKINFGLVTDF
;
A
#
# COMPACT_ATOMS: atom_id res chain seq x y z
N MET A 1 5.35 -70.53 79.55
CA MET A 1 4.56 -69.80 78.54
C MET A 1 4.96 -70.28 77.14
N PRO A 2 4.17 -71.16 76.51
CA PRO A 2 4.32 -71.39 75.08
C PRO A 2 2.98 -71.42 74.32
N SER A 3 3.11 -71.12 73.03
CA SER A 3 2.47 -71.82 71.92
C SER A 3 1.07 -71.42 71.42
N LYS A 4 1.04 -71.30 70.09
CA LYS A 4 -0.01 -71.62 69.11
C LYS A 4 -1.04 -70.52 68.83
N LEU A 5 -1.00 -69.90 67.65
CA LEU A 5 -1.37 -70.41 66.32
C LEU A 5 -2.78 -69.90 65.97
N ILE A 6 -2.90 -68.70 65.37
CA ILE A 6 -4.07 -68.32 64.57
C ILE A 6 -3.59 -67.65 63.26
N ILE A 7 -3.50 -68.52 62.26
CA ILE A 7 -4.02 -68.37 60.89
C ILE A 7 -3.53 -67.16 60.08
N LEU A 8 -2.42 -67.41 59.41
CA LEU A 8 -1.96 -66.81 58.16
C LEU A 8 -2.91 -67.24 57.03
N LEU A 9 -3.86 -66.40 56.62
CA LEU A 9 -4.67 -66.61 55.42
C LEU A 9 -4.93 -65.28 54.70
N LEU A 10 -3.88 -64.61 54.22
CA LEU A 10 -4.06 -63.43 53.35
C LEU A 10 -2.87 -63.12 52.44
N PHE A 11 -2.19 -64.13 51.89
CA PHE A 11 -1.18 -63.89 50.84
C PHE A 11 -1.14 -65.07 49.87
N LEU A 12 -2.13 -65.14 48.99
CA LEU A 12 -2.10 -65.90 47.74
C LEU A 12 -3.11 -65.25 46.78
N LEU A 13 -2.89 -63.97 46.46
CA LEU A 13 -3.32 -63.46 45.16
C LEU A 13 -2.16 -63.77 44.22
N PRO A 14 -2.33 -64.65 43.22
CA PRO A 14 -1.37 -64.70 42.14
C PRO A 14 -1.42 -63.31 41.50
N SER A 15 -0.27 -62.64 41.49
CA SER A 15 -0.03 -61.53 40.57
C SER A 15 -0.17 -62.10 39.17
N PHE A 16 -1.40 -62.18 38.65
CA PHE A 16 -1.63 -62.19 37.22
C PHE A 16 -1.08 -60.84 36.77
N SER A 17 0.19 -60.84 36.37
CA SER A 17 0.66 -59.85 35.41
C SER A 17 -0.24 -60.05 34.21
N LEU A 18 -1.30 -59.24 34.07
CA LEU A 18 -1.92 -59.05 32.77
C LEU A 18 -0.79 -58.48 31.90
N SER A 19 -0.12 -59.36 31.16
CA SER A 19 0.74 -58.95 30.08
C SER A 19 -0.14 -58.10 29.17
N GLN A 20 0.07 -56.78 29.18
CA GLN A 20 -0.62 -55.91 28.24
C GLN A 20 -0.04 -56.19 26.87
N THR A 21 -0.85 -56.80 26.02
CA THR A 21 -0.48 -57.12 24.63
C THR A 21 -0.03 -55.85 23.92
N LYS A 22 1.11 -55.91 23.24
CA LYS A 22 1.65 -54.82 22.43
C LYS A 22 1.31 -55.00 20.95
N ILE A 23 1.28 -53.90 20.20
CA ILE A 23 1.02 -53.94 18.76
C ILE A 23 2.29 -54.38 18.03
N GLU A 24 2.24 -55.51 17.32
CA GLU A 24 3.36 -56.03 16.52
C GLU A 24 3.52 -55.26 15.21
N LYS A 25 2.39 -55.09 14.52
CA LYS A 25 2.25 -54.41 13.23
C LYS A 25 0.79 -54.06 12.98
N ILE A 26 0.56 -53.05 12.15
CA ILE A 26 -0.75 -52.68 11.63
C ILE A 26 -0.68 -52.84 10.12
N GLU A 27 -1.50 -53.72 9.56
CA GLU A 27 -1.62 -53.96 8.13
C GLU A 27 -2.95 -53.41 7.63
N ILE A 28 -2.90 -52.66 6.53
CA ILE A 28 -4.06 -52.05 5.90
C ILE A 28 -4.23 -52.70 4.52
N GLU A 29 -5.46 -53.09 4.20
CA GLU A 29 -5.80 -53.69 2.91
C GLU A 29 -6.96 -52.96 2.25
N GLY A 30 -6.88 -52.78 0.93
CA GLY A 30 -7.95 -52.20 0.11
C GLY A 30 -7.97 -50.67 0.05
N ASN A 31 -6.92 -50.03 0.56
CA ASN A 31 -6.60 -48.63 0.33
C ASN A 31 -5.86 -48.46 -1.01
N SER A 32 -6.27 -47.48 -1.81
CA SER A 32 -5.67 -47.10 -3.08
C SER A 32 -5.48 -45.59 -3.22
N PHE A 33 -6.27 -44.81 -2.48
CA PHE A 33 -6.17 -43.35 -2.45
C PHE A 33 -5.06 -42.85 -1.52
N LEU A 34 -4.98 -43.41 -0.30
CA LEU A 34 -3.92 -43.13 0.67
C LEU A 34 -3.07 -44.37 0.82
N ASP A 35 -1.75 -44.22 0.85
CA ASP A 35 -0.87 -45.34 1.17
C ASP A 35 -0.91 -45.69 2.67
N ASP A 36 -0.31 -46.83 3.03
CA ASP A 36 -0.33 -47.34 4.41
C ASP A 36 0.33 -46.34 5.39
N ASP A 37 1.44 -45.71 4.98
CA ASP A 37 2.18 -44.77 5.82
C ASP A 37 1.37 -43.48 6.05
N GLU A 38 0.69 -42.98 5.01
CA GLU A 38 -0.23 -41.84 5.09
C GLU A 38 -1.39 -42.12 6.04
N ILE A 39 -1.97 -43.32 6.02
CA ILE A 39 -3.04 -43.69 6.95
C ILE A 39 -2.49 -43.80 8.38
N LEU A 40 -1.33 -44.44 8.56
CA LEU A 40 -0.70 -44.61 9.87
C LEU A 40 -0.27 -43.28 10.50
N ASN A 41 -0.01 -42.23 9.72
CA ASN A 41 0.24 -40.89 10.24
C ASN A 41 -0.97 -40.28 10.98
N TYR A 42 -2.19 -40.70 10.64
CA TYR A 42 -3.41 -40.28 11.36
C TYR A 42 -3.70 -41.12 12.60
N PHE A 43 -2.96 -42.21 12.82
CA PHE A 43 -3.18 -43.13 13.94
C PHE A 43 -2.35 -42.71 15.14
N VAL A 44 -2.98 -42.72 16.32
CA VAL A 44 -2.25 -42.61 17.59
C VAL A 44 -1.63 -43.96 17.95
N SER A 45 -2.30 -45.06 17.60
CA SER A 45 -1.84 -46.43 17.81
C SER A 45 -0.63 -46.74 16.93
N LYS A 46 0.49 -47.13 17.55
CA LYS A 46 1.75 -47.45 16.85
C LYS A 46 2.31 -48.80 17.28
N LYS A 47 3.22 -49.32 16.46
CA LYS A 47 4.05 -50.49 16.79
C LYS A 47 4.71 -50.32 18.17
N ASP A 48 4.79 -51.42 18.92
CA ASP A 48 5.35 -51.54 20.28
C ASP A 48 4.61 -50.79 21.40
N GLN A 49 3.48 -50.12 21.10
CA GLN A 49 2.56 -49.58 22.10
C GLN A 49 1.60 -50.64 22.61
N PHE A 50 1.05 -50.42 23.81
CA PHE A 50 0.00 -51.28 24.36
C PHE A 50 -1.28 -51.18 23.53
N LEU A 51 -1.87 -52.33 23.21
CA LEU A 51 -3.11 -52.43 22.45
C LEU A 51 -4.25 -51.78 23.24
N ASN A 52 -4.82 -50.71 22.68
CA ASN A 52 -5.99 -50.03 23.23
C ASN A 52 -7.11 -50.01 22.20
N ILE A 53 -8.13 -50.83 22.42
CA ILE A 53 -9.27 -50.99 21.50
C ILE A 53 -10.04 -49.67 21.31
N LEU A 54 -10.20 -48.88 22.38
CA LEU A 54 -10.87 -47.58 22.29
C LEU A 54 -10.08 -46.59 21.44
N GLN A 55 -8.75 -46.63 21.53
CA GLN A 55 -7.89 -45.79 20.70
C GLN A 55 -7.95 -46.23 19.24
N LEU A 56 -7.94 -47.54 18.97
CA LEU A 56 -8.05 -48.07 17.62
C LEU A 56 -9.38 -47.67 16.97
N ASP A 57 -10.50 -47.74 17.70
CA ASP A 57 -11.79 -47.24 17.22
C ASP A 57 -11.78 -45.72 16.93
N ALA A 58 -11.04 -44.93 17.71
CA ALA A 58 -10.87 -43.50 17.47
C ALA A 58 -10.02 -43.22 16.22
N ASP A 59 -8.95 -44.00 16.02
CA ASP A 59 -8.08 -43.92 14.83
C ASP A 59 -8.90 -44.27 13.57
N LEU A 60 -9.73 -45.33 13.62
CA LEU A 60 -10.63 -45.71 12.52
C LEU A 60 -11.69 -44.65 12.21
N LYS A 61 -12.21 -43.94 13.22
CA LYS A 61 -13.12 -42.79 13.02
C LYS A 61 -12.42 -41.61 12.36
N SER A 62 -11.17 -41.33 12.76
CA SER A 62 -10.36 -40.26 12.18
C SER A 62 -10.12 -40.51 10.69
N ILE A 63 -9.63 -41.70 10.32
CA ILE A 63 -9.38 -42.00 8.91
C ILE A 63 -10.67 -42.04 8.09
N ARG A 64 -11.78 -42.56 8.65
CA ARG A 64 -13.11 -42.48 8.01
C ARG A 64 -13.50 -41.04 7.69
N THR A 65 -13.14 -40.11 8.55
CA THR A 65 -13.43 -38.67 8.37
C THR A 65 -12.55 -38.08 7.27
N VAL A 66 -11.27 -38.44 7.22
CA VAL A 66 -10.34 -38.03 6.14
C VAL A 66 -10.85 -38.49 4.78
N TYR A 67 -11.21 -39.76 4.62
CA TYR A 67 -11.77 -40.28 3.37
C TYR A 67 -13.07 -39.60 2.97
N LYS A 68 -14.00 -39.40 3.92
CA LYS A 68 -15.25 -38.68 3.65
C LYS A 68 -15.02 -37.24 3.22
N ASN A 69 -14.02 -36.56 3.78
CA ASN A 69 -13.65 -35.20 3.40
C ASN A 69 -13.08 -35.11 1.97
N ASN A 70 -12.55 -36.21 1.44
CA ASN A 70 -12.00 -36.35 0.08
C ASN A 70 -12.99 -37.02 -0.90
N GLY A 71 -14.29 -37.01 -0.58
CA GLY A 71 -15.35 -37.45 -1.49
C GLY A 71 -15.72 -38.94 -1.42
N PHE A 72 -15.08 -39.73 -0.56
CA PHE A 72 -15.42 -41.15 -0.36
C PHE A 72 -16.56 -41.30 0.67
N LEU A 73 -17.77 -40.86 0.31
CA LEU A 73 -18.92 -40.86 1.24
C LEU A 73 -19.36 -42.27 1.67
N PHE A 74 -19.15 -43.24 0.79
CA PHE A 74 -19.53 -44.65 0.99
C PHE A 74 -18.38 -45.52 1.47
N ILE A 75 -17.30 -44.95 1.99
CA ILE A 75 -16.21 -45.74 2.53
C ILE A 75 -16.70 -46.69 3.63
N GLU A 76 -16.34 -47.95 3.50
CA GLU A 76 -16.54 -48.97 4.52
C GLU A 76 -15.18 -49.34 5.11
N ILE A 77 -15.06 -49.20 6.43
CA ILE A 77 -13.86 -49.65 7.16
C ILE A 77 -14.35 -50.72 8.11
N ASN A 78 -13.90 -51.95 7.88
CA ASN A 78 -14.28 -53.10 8.68
C ASN A 78 -13.72 -52.98 10.09
N GLN A 79 -14.32 -53.72 11.03
CA GLN A 79 -13.72 -53.85 12.35
C GLN A 79 -12.33 -54.47 12.23
N PRO A 80 -11.35 -54.01 13.03
CA PRO A 80 -9.99 -54.49 12.95
C PRO A 80 -9.94 -55.95 13.40
N GLU A 81 -9.34 -56.80 12.57
CA GLU A 81 -9.05 -58.18 12.93
C GLU A 81 -7.76 -58.20 13.76
N ILE A 82 -7.87 -58.64 15.01
CA ILE A 82 -6.76 -58.66 15.97
C ILE A 82 -6.25 -60.10 16.09
N ILE A 83 -5.02 -60.33 15.62
CA ILE A 83 -4.38 -61.64 15.56
C ILE A 83 -3.30 -61.69 16.65
N TYR A 84 -3.56 -62.42 17.73
CA TYR A 84 -2.63 -62.59 18.83
C TYR A 84 -1.55 -63.62 18.48
N ASN A 85 -0.31 -63.36 18.90
CA ASN A 85 0.76 -64.34 18.81
C ASN A 85 0.59 -65.46 19.86
N THR A 86 1.39 -66.52 19.76
CA THR A 86 1.24 -67.75 20.57
C THR A 86 1.32 -67.53 22.08
N ASP A 87 2.00 -66.49 22.55
CA ASP A 87 2.14 -66.13 23.97
C ASP A 87 1.27 -64.91 24.37
N SER A 88 0.44 -64.38 23.46
CA SER A 88 -0.41 -63.19 23.63
C SER A 88 0.31 -61.92 24.09
N THR A 89 1.64 -61.88 23.98
CA THR A 89 2.44 -60.68 24.30
C THR A 89 2.36 -59.64 23.20
N TYR A 90 2.14 -60.07 21.95
CA TYR A 90 1.96 -59.21 20.79
C TYR A 90 0.68 -59.54 20.02
N ALA A 91 0.12 -58.53 19.37
CA ALA A 91 -0.99 -58.69 18.42
C ALA A 91 -0.71 -57.92 17.12
N GLY A 92 -0.92 -58.61 16.00
CA GLY A 92 -1.05 -57.97 14.69
C GLY A 92 -2.47 -57.42 14.51
N ILE A 93 -2.58 -56.21 13.97
CA ILE A 93 -3.85 -55.57 13.65
C ILE A 93 -4.01 -55.54 12.14
N LYS A 94 -5.11 -56.08 11.63
CA LYS A 94 -5.45 -56.06 10.21
C LYS A 94 -6.72 -55.25 9.97
N ILE A 95 -6.64 -54.22 9.14
CA ILE A 95 -7.73 -53.30 8.84
C ILE A 95 -8.05 -53.41 7.36
N LYS A 96 -9.29 -53.79 7.04
CA LYS A 96 -9.79 -53.82 5.67
C LYS A 96 -10.61 -52.58 5.37
N ILE A 97 -10.20 -51.85 4.34
CA ILE A 97 -10.86 -50.66 3.81
C ILE A 97 -11.47 -51.00 2.46
N ASN A 98 -12.73 -50.62 2.26
CA ASN A 98 -13.37 -50.56 0.96
C ASN A 98 -13.68 -49.10 0.67
N GLU A 99 -12.81 -48.45 -0.11
CA GLU A 99 -12.89 -47.01 -0.38
C GLU A 99 -14.18 -46.63 -1.12
N ASN A 100 -14.67 -47.52 -2.00
CA ASN A 100 -15.72 -47.25 -2.98
C ASN A 100 -15.39 -46.05 -3.90
N GLU A 101 -16.23 -45.78 -4.90
CA GLU A 101 -16.00 -44.64 -5.80
C GLU A 101 -16.26 -43.30 -5.10
N ARG A 102 -15.46 -42.28 -5.46
CA ARG A 102 -15.71 -40.90 -5.05
C ARG A 102 -17.05 -40.43 -5.61
N VAL A 103 -17.79 -39.70 -4.79
CA VAL A 103 -19.05 -39.11 -5.22
C VAL A 103 -18.80 -37.79 -5.94
N SER A 104 -19.45 -37.61 -7.08
CA SER A 104 -19.39 -36.36 -7.85
C SER A 104 -20.62 -35.49 -7.61
N ILE A 105 -20.45 -34.18 -7.76
CA ILE A 105 -21.53 -33.20 -7.55
C ILE A 105 -22.45 -33.22 -8.77
N GLY A 106 -23.68 -33.70 -8.60
CA GLY A 106 -24.69 -33.74 -9.67
C GLY A 106 -25.31 -32.37 -9.92
N GLU A 107 -25.71 -31.69 -8.84
CA GLU A 107 -26.31 -30.35 -8.90
C GLU A 107 -26.09 -29.58 -7.59
N ILE A 108 -26.12 -28.26 -7.71
CA ILE A 108 -26.07 -27.33 -6.58
C ILE A 108 -27.32 -26.45 -6.69
N ILE A 109 -28.20 -26.55 -5.70
CA ILE A 109 -29.49 -25.87 -5.66
C ILE A 109 -29.41 -24.77 -4.61
N PHE A 110 -29.73 -23.54 -5.01
CA PHE A 110 -29.85 -22.41 -4.08
C PHE A 110 -31.31 -22.13 -3.75
N SER A 111 -31.55 -21.72 -2.51
CA SER A 111 -32.84 -21.22 -2.07
C SER A 111 -32.67 -19.91 -1.31
N GLY A 112 -33.62 -18.98 -1.50
CA GLY A 112 -33.64 -17.69 -0.81
C GLY A 112 -32.77 -16.59 -1.45
N ASN A 113 -32.01 -16.89 -2.50
CA ASN A 113 -31.30 -15.90 -3.31
C ASN A 113 -32.27 -15.17 -4.27
N LYS A 114 -32.54 -13.90 -4.00
CA LYS A 114 -33.39 -13.01 -4.82
C LYS A 114 -32.58 -11.86 -5.43
N VAL A 115 -31.55 -11.40 -4.72
CA VAL A 115 -30.69 -10.29 -5.13
C VAL A 115 -29.60 -10.75 -6.09
N ILE A 116 -29.04 -11.94 -5.85
CA ILE A 116 -27.96 -12.52 -6.65
C ILE A 116 -28.49 -13.74 -7.40
N THR A 117 -28.22 -13.78 -8.69
CA THR A 117 -28.69 -14.89 -9.52
C THR A 117 -27.92 -16.17 -9.21
N THR A 118 -28.56 -17.32 -9.40
CA THR A 118 -27.90 -18.63 -9.22
C THR A 118 -26.64 -18.76 -10.07
N ASN A 119 -26.63 -18.20 -11.30
CA ASN A 119 -25.47 -18.25 -12.18
C ASN A 119 -24.29 -17.44 -11.63
N GLU A 120 -24.55 -16.26 -11.05
CA GLU A 120 -23.51 -15.48 -10.37
C GLU A 120 -22.93 -16.24 -9.17
N LEU A 121 -23.78 -16.88 -8.35
CA LEU A 121 -23.32 -17.69 -7.21
C LEU A 121 -22.45 -18.87 -7.67
N LEU A 122 -22.86 -19.59 -8.71
CA LEU A 122 -22.09 -20.69 -9.28
C LEU A 122 -20.75 -20.22 -9.90
N SER A 123 -20.69 -18.99 -10.41
CA SER A 123 -19.47 -18.46 -11.04
C SER A 123 -18.34 -18.18 -10.05
N VAL A 124 -18.66 -17.90 -8.78
CA VAL A 124 -17.67 -17.61 -7.74
C VAL A 124 -17.27 -18.84 -6.93
N MET A 125 -18.00 -19.95 -7.06
CA MET A 125 -17.72 -21.19 -6.33
C MET A 125 -16.62 -22.03 -6.99
N ASN A 126 -15.84 -22.69 -6.15
CA ASN A 126 -14.90 -23.75 -6.53
C ASN A 126 -15.65 -25.05 -6.86
N SER A 127 -16.69 -25.40 -6.08
CA SER A 127 -17.50 -26.59 -6.35
C SER A 127 -18.31 -26.43 -7.63
N LYS A 128 -18.13 -27.38 -8.56
CA LYS A 128 -18.80 -27.37 -9.87
C LYS A 128 -19.57 -28.66 -10.10
N LYS A 129 -20.62 -28.55 -10.92
CA LYS A 129 -21.30 -29.74 -11.46
C LYS A 129 -20.29 -30.65 -12.15
N ASN A 130 -20.41 -31.95 -11.88
CA ASN A 130 -19.49 -33.04 -12.27
C ASN A 130 -18.09 -32.98 -11.61
N GLY A 131 -17.83 -32.04 -10.69
CA GLY A 131 -16.63 -32.03 -9.86
C GLY A 131 -16.70 -33.06 -8.73
N ILE A 132 -15.56 -33.35 -8.11
CA ILE A 132 -15.47 -34.21 -6.92
C ILE A 132 -15.90 -33.37 -5.70
N LEU A 133 -16.62 -33.99 -4.76
CA LEU A 133 -16.93 -33.33 -3.49
C LEU A 133 -15.69 -33.26 -2.59
N GLU A 134 -15.29 -32.04 -2.23
CA GLU A 134 -14.33 -31.78 -1.16
C GLU A 134 -14.98 -30.88 -0.09
N ASN A 135 -14.92 -31.29 1.18
CA ASN A 135 -15.56 -30.52 2.27
C ASN A 135 -14.89 -29.16 2.52
N SER A 136 -13.59 -29.05 2.24
CA SER A 136 -12.85 -27.78 2.26
C SER A 136 -13.44 -26.78 1.26
N ASP A 137 -13.78 -27.25 0.06
CA ASP A 137 -14.32 -26.41 -1.00
C ASP A 137 -15.70 -25.87 -0.64
N LEU A 138 -16.57 -26.66 -0.01
CA LEU A 138 -17.90 -26.19 0.40
C LEU A 138 -17.85 -25.05 1.43
N ASN A 139 -16.95 -25.12 2.41
CA ASN A 139 -16.81 -24.04 3.39
C ASN A 139 -16.24 -22.78 2.72
N ASN A 140 -15.27 -22.94 1.82
CA ASN A 140 -14.73 -21.84 1.03
C ASN A 140 -15.81 -21.21 0.14
N ASP A 141 -16.65 -22.02 -0.48
CA ASP A 141 -17.77 -21.57 -1.32
C ASP A 141 -18.79 -20.77 -0.55
N LEU A 142 -19.17 -21.21 0.66
CA LEU A 142 -20.04 -20.42 1.54
C LEU A 142 -19.42 -19.05 1.84
N ASN A 143 -18.11 -18.98 2.12
CA ASN A 143 -17.42 -17.71 2.36
C ASN A 143 -17.40 -16.83 1.10
N LEU A 144 -17.18 -17.41 -0.09
CA LEU A 144 -17.21 -16.68 -1.37
C LEU A 144 -18.60 -16.12 -1.67
N ILE A 145 -19.65 -16.89 -1.38
CA ILE A 145 -21.05 -16.43 -1.47
C ILE A 145 -21.28 -15.26 -0.51
N LEU A 146 -20.91 -15.41 0.77
CA LEU A 146 -21.08 -14.35 1.78
C LEU A 146 -20.36 -13.07 1.36
N LYS A 147 -19.13 -13.19 0.86
CA LYS A 147 -18.33 -12.08 0.35
C LYS A 147 -19.00 -11.37 -0.84
N LEU A 148 -19.55 -12.12 -1.80
CA LEU A 148 -20.26 -11.55 -2.94
C LEU A 148 -21.52 -10.74 -2.50
N TYR A 149 -22.24 -11.21 -1.49
CA TYR A 149 -23.36 -10.47 -0.89
C TYR A 149 -22.89 -9.22 -0.13
N GLU A 150 -21.80 -9.31 0.62
CA GLU A 150 -21.16 -8.17 1.28
C GLU A 150 -20.76 -7.07 0.28
N GLU A 151 -20.16 -7.46 -0.85
CA GLU A 151 -19.81 -6.56 -1.96
C GLU A 151 -21.04 -5.85 -2.55
N LYS A 152 -22.21 -6.53 -2.60
CA LYS A 152 -23.49 -5.92 -3.00
C LYS A 152 -24.19 -5.13 -1.86
N GLY A 153 -23.62 -5.09 -0.66
CA GLY A 153 -24.11 -4.31 0.48
C GLY A 153 -25.07 -5.06 1.42
N TYR A 154 -24.97 -6.39 1.48
CA TYR A 154 -25.75 -7.26 2.36
C TYR A 154 -24.84 -7.92 3.42
N PRO A 155 -24.28 -7.16 4.38
CA PRO A 155 -23.30 -7.67 5.34
C PRO A 155 -23.85 -8.64 6.40
N PHE A 156 -25.18 -8.78 6.47
CA PHE A 156 -25.84 -9.69 7.41
C PHE A 156 -26.41 -10.93 6.72
N VAL A 157 -25.99 -11.22 5.49
CA VAL A 157 -26.41 -12.45 4.81
C VAL A 157 -25.99 -13.68 5.63
N LYS A 158 -26.81 -14.72 5.61
CA LYS A 158 -26.45 -16.04 6.14
C LYS A 158 -26.58 -17.06 5.04
N ALA A 159 -25.53 -17.82 4.79
CA ALA A 159 -25.54 -18.95 3.88
C ALA A 159 -25.24 -20.21 4.68
N LYS A 160 -26.04 -21.26 4.49
CA LYS A 160 -25.80 -22.57 5.11
C LYS A 160 -26.17 -23.68 4.14
N ILE A 161 -25.44 -24.78 4.24
CA ILE A 161 -25.84 -26.03 3.60
C ILE A 161 -27.07 -26.55 4.35
N GLU A 162 -28.19 -26.60 3.66
CA GLU A 162 -29.46 -27.09 4.20
C GLU A 162 -29.54 -28.62 4.10
N ASP A 163 -29.06 -29.18 2.98
CA ASP A 163 -29.09 -30.62 2.72
C ASP A 163 -27.96 -31.05 1.77
N ILE A 164 -27.48 -32.28 1.95
CA ILE A 164 -26.63 -33.01 1.01
C ILE A 164 -27.30 -34.36 0.79
N SER A 165 -28.08 -34.47 -0.29
CA SER A 165 -28.76 -35.71 -0.63
C SER A 165 -27.94 -36.52 -1.62
N VAL A 166 -27.83 -37.83 -1.37
CA VAL A 166 -27.16 -38.73 -2.30
C VAL A 166 -28.17 -39.35 -3.25
N ASN A 167 -28.01 -39.06 -4.53
CA ASN A 167 -28.80 -39.63 -5.60
C ASN A 167 -28.02 -40.78 -6.22
N LYS A 168 -28.50 -42.00 -5.97
CA LYS A 168 -27.99 -43.21 -6.61
C LYS A 168 -28.73 -43.41 -7.92
N THR A 169 -28.06 -43.25 -9.05
CA THR A 169 -28.52 -43.84 -10.30
C THR A 169 -27.83 -45.19 -10.50
N ASN A 170 -28.41 -46.06 -11.34
CA ASN A 170 -27.88 -47.42 -11.57
C ASN A 170 -26.44 -47.46 -12.14
N GLU A 171 -25.87 -46.31 -12.51
CA GLU A 171 -24.57 -46.21 -13.18
C GLU A 171 -23.54 -45.33 -12.45
N LYS A 172 -23.95 -44.35 -11.63
CA LYS A 172 -23.04 -43.44 -10.91
C LYS A 172 -23.66 -42.87 -9.63
N ASN A 173 -22.84 -42.68 -8.60
CA ASN A 173 -23.24 -41.96 -7.39
C ASN A 173 -23.05 -40.45 -7.60
N PHE A 174 -24.11 -39.68 -7.44
CA PHE A 174 -24.06 -38.22 -7.44
C PHE A 174 -24.65 -37.65 -6.15
N ILE A 175 -24.17 -36.49 -5.72
CA ILE A 175 -24.81 -35.71 -4.65
C ILE A 175 -25.51 -34.47 -5.20
N SER A 176 -26.63 -34.12 -4.58
CA SER A 176 -27.28 -32.81 -4.74
C SER A 176 -27.04 -32.00 -3.47
N ILE A 177 -26.48 -30.80 -3.63
CA ILE A 177 -26.17 -29.90 -2.52
C ILE A 177 -27.19 -28.77 -2.50
N LYS A 178 -27.94 -28.64 -1.41
CA LYS A 178 -28.89 -27.55 -1.23
C LYS A 178 -28.31 -26.50 -0.29
N ILE A 179 -28.12 -25.28 -0.80
CA ILE A 179 -27.65 -24.13 -0.04
C ILE A 179 -28.82 -23.18 0.19
N SER A 180 -29.10 -22.87 1.46
CA SER A 180 -30.11 -21.88 1.84
C SER A 180 -29.43 -20.55 2.18
N ILE A 181 -29.95 -19.48 1.60
CA ILE A 181 -29.45 -18.12 1.75
C ILE A 181 -30.56 -17.26 2.38
N VAL A 182 -30.22 -16.58 3.47
CA VAL A 182 -31.06 -15.57 4.11
C VAL A 182 -30.38 -14.23 3.89
N GLU A 183 -30.80 -13.50 2.87
CA GLU A 183 -30.15 -12.27 2.40
C GLU A 183 -30.20 -11.13 3.42
N ASN A 184 -31.29 -11.05 4.21
CA ASN A 184 -31.62 -9.91 5.07
C ASN A 184 -31.71 -8.58 4.27
N SER A 185 -31.97 -7.47 4.96
CA SER A 185 -32.08 -6.15 4.31
C SER A 185 -30.72 -5.52 4.06
N ARG A 186 -30.61 -4.77 2.95
CA ARG A 186 -29.46 -3.91 2.66
C ARG A 186 -29.20 -2.96 3.83
N LEU A 187 -27.95 -2.84 4.24
CA LEU A 187 -27.57 -1.99 5.37
C LEU A 187 -27.77 -0.51 5.02
N LYS A 188 -28.58 0.21 5.82
CA LYS A 188 -28.72 1.66 5.73
C LYS A 188 -28.15 2.30 6.98
N ILE A 189 -27.35 3.36 6.81
CA ILE A 189 -26.80 4.13 7.92
C ILE A 189 -27.71 5.32 8.23
N ASN A 190 -28.12 5.43 9.50
CA ASN A 190 -28.95 6.53 9.99
C ASN A 190 -28.15 7.58 10.75
N GLU A 191 -27.07 7.17 11.43
CA GLU A 191 -26.23 8.06 12.24
C GLU A 191 -24.74 7.75 12.07
N ILE A 192 -23.90 8.79 12.17
CA ILE A 192 -22.45 8.67 12.16
C ILE A 192 -21.94 9.19 13.50
N LYS A 193 -21.21 8.33 14.22
CA LYS A 193 -20.56 8.66 15.49
C LYS A 193 -19.05 8.67 15.28
N ILE A 194 -18.42 9.77 15.65
CA ILE A 194 -16.98 9.98 15.53
C ILE A 194 -16.40 10.08 16.94
N THR A 195 -15.25 9.46 17.16
CA THR A 195 -14.55 9.44 18.46
C THR A 195 -13.04 9.61 18.27
N GLY A 196 -12.39 10.26 19.25
CA GLY A 196 -10.95 10.50 19.26
C GLY A 196 -10.49 11.76 18.49
N ASN A 197 -11.42 12.62 18.07
CA ASN A 197 -11.16 13.91 17.44
C ASN A 197 -11.27 15.07 18.48
N GLU A 198 -10.29 15.18 19.38
CA GLU A 198 -10.32 16.19 20.44
C GLU A 198 -10.04 17.61 19.91
N ILE A 199 -9.10 17.73 18.97
CA ILE A 199 -8.70 19.00 18.36
C ILE A 199 -9.41 19.21 17.01
N THR A 200 -9.57 18.14 16.24
CA THR A 200 -10.09 18.18 14.86
C THR A 200 -11.60 18.34 14.88
N ASN A 201 -12.08 19.36 14.17
CA ASN A 201 -13.51 19.61 14.06
C ASN A 201 -14.21 18.42 13.37
N LYS A 202 -15.36 18.02 13.92
CA LYS A 202 -16.19 16.94 13.37
C LYS A 202 -16.46 17.10 11.87
N ASN A 203 -16.69 18.33 11.41
CA ASN A 203 -16.95 18.64 10.01
C ASN A 203 -15.82 18.20 9.06
N VAL A 204 -14.56 18.21 9.53
CA VAL A 204 -13.40 17.74 8.74
C VAL A 204 -13.50 16.24 8.47
N ILE A 205 -13.98 15.47 9.44
CA ILE A 205 -14.16 14.03 9.30
C ILE A 205 -15.43 13.76 8.50
N ASP A 206 -16.55 14.43 8.82
CA ASP A 206 -17.84 14.25 8.15
C ASP A 206 -17.75 14.42 6.63
N ARG A 207 -17.04 15.46 6.15
CA ARG A 207 -16.86 15.70 4.70
C ARG A 207 -16.06 14.61 4.01
N GLU A 208 -15.11 13.99 4.71
CA GLU A 208 -14.36 12.84 4.20
C GLU A 208 -15.14 11.53 4.29
N VAL A 209 -16.17 11.42 5.12
CA VAL A 209 -16.99 10.20 5.15
C VAL A 209 -17.72 10.01 3.81
N ARG A 210 -18.24 11.10 3.20
CA ARG A 210 -18.97 11.08 1.92
C ARG A 210 -20.16 10.11 1.88
N ILE A 211 -20.79 9.87 3.03
CA ILE A 211 -21.99 9.03 3.17
C ILE A 211 -23.15 9.92 3.61
N ASN A 212 -24.24 9.88 2.85
CA ASN A 212 -25.50 10.51 3.24
C ASN A 212 -26.35 9.55 4.08
N LYS A 213 -27.30 10.09 4.86
CA LYS A 213 -28.32 9.26 5.51
C LYS A 213 -29.01 8.38 4.46
N ASP A 214 -29.23 7.11 4.79
CA ASP A 214 -29.79 6.06 3.90
C ASP A 214 -28.87 5.53 2.81
N SER A 215 -27.61 5.96 2.78
CA SER A 215 -26.60 5.37 1.91
C SER A 215 -26.29 3.94 2.34
N THR A 216 -25.94 3.13 1.36
CA THR A 216 -25.64 1.72 1.55
C THR A 216 -24.15 1.56 1.74
N VAL A 217 -23.76 0.82 2.78
CA VAL A 217 -22.36 0.64 3.15
C VAL A 217 -21.87 -0.74 2.75
N THR A 218 -20.82 -0.76 1.95
CA THR A 218 -20.05 -1.96 1.58
C THR A 218 -18.69 -1.93 2.28
N MET A 219 -17.97 -3.05 2.27
CA MET A 219 -16.60 -3.09 2.79
C MET A 219 -15.68 -2.09 2.06
N GLU A 220 -15.79 -2.00 0.73
CA GLU A 220 -15.08 -1.00 -0.08
C GLU A 220 -15.37 0.43 0.40
N THR A 221 -16.63 0.73 0.76
CA THR A 221 -17.00 2.05 1.29
C THR A 221 -16.27 2.33 2.60
N LEU A 222 -16.19 1.35 3.51
CA LEU A 222 -15.51 1.47 4.80
C LEU A 222 -14.00 1.67 4.63
N GLU A 223 -13.38 0.91 3.72
CA GLU A 223 -11.97 1.04 3.38
C GLU A 223 -11.67 2.41 2.76
N ASN A 224 -12.52 2.90 1.87
CA ASN A 224 -12.37 4.23 1.25
C ASN A 224 -12.50 5.37 2.27
N ILE A 225 -13.40 5.27 3.25
CA ILE A 225 -13.48 6.23 4.37
C ILE A 225 -12.17 6.25 5.14
N LYS A 226 -11.70 5.06 5.56
CA LYS A 226 -10.44 4.92 6.28
C LYS A 226 -9.30 5.53 5.49
N TYR A 227 -9.19 5.18 4.20
CA TYR A 227 -8.19 5.68 3.28
C TYR A 227 -8.20 7.21 3.19
N ARG A 228 -9.36 7.84 2.96
CA ARG A 228 -9.48 9.31 2.91
C ARG A 228 -9.03 9.98 4.20
N LEU A 229 -9.43 9.45 5.36
CA LEU A 229 -9.04 10.00 6.65
C LEU A 229 -7.54 9.86 6.92
N GLU A 230 -6.92 8.72 6.57
CA GLU A 230 -5.47 8.52 6.69
C GLU A 230 -4.70 9.50 5.79
N ARG A 231 -5.21 9.78 4.58
CA ARG A 231 -4.59 10.73 3.63
C ARG A 231 -4.61 12.18 4.08
N LEU A 232 -5.45 12.56 5.04
CA LEU A 232 -5.39 13.89 5.63
C LEU A 232 -4.06 14.15 6.34
N GLY A 233 -3.36 13.09 6.80
CA GLY A 233 -2.10 13.22 7.52
C GLY A 233 -2.23 13.88 8.91
N ILE A 234 -3.45 13.97 9.43
CA ILE A 234 -3.79 14.56 10.75
C ILE A 234 -3.83 13.48 11.83
N PHE A 235 -4.25 12.26 11.45
CA PHE A 235 -4.43 11.15 12.37
C PHE A 235 -3.20 10.23 12.35
N SER A 236 -2.75 9.78 13.52
CA SER A 236 -1.70 8.77 13.63
C SER A 236 -2.20 7.38 13.22
N SER A 237 -3.50 7.12 13.44
CA SER A 237 -4.16 5.88 13.04
C SER A 237 -5.67 6.09 12.89
N VAL A 238 -6.27 5.41 11.91
CA VAL A 238 -7.72 5.37 11.70
C VAL A 238 -8.17 3.91 11.74
N SER A 239 -9.09 3.59 12.65
CA SER A 239 -9.67 2.24 12.70
C SER A 239 -10.62 2.03 11.52
N LEU A 240 -10.75 0.78 11.06
CA LEU A 240 -11.81 0.44 10.10
C LEU A 240 -13.17 0.79 10.72
N PRO A 241 -14.01 1.62 10.06
CA PRO A 241 -15.28 2.02 10.65
C PRO A 241 -16.20 0.81 10.89
N LYS A 242 -16.90 0.82 12.03
CA LYS A 242 -17.73 -0.31 12.48
C LYS A 242 -19.20 0.05 12.43
N VAL A 243 -20.02 -0.88 11.95
CA VAL A 243 -21.47 -0.76 11.98
C VAL A 243 -21.98 -1.17 13.35
N TYR A 244 -22.88 -0.40 13.94
CA TYR A 244 -23.54 -0.74 15.20
C TYR A 244 -25.04 -0.48 15.14
N ILE A 245 -25.80 -1.13 16.03
CA ILE A 245 -27.23 -0.85 16.23
C ILE A 245 -27.38 -0.17 17.58
N ASN A 246 -27.96 1.02 17.57
CA ASN A 246 -28.27 1.76 18.77
C ASN A 246 -29.46 1.09 19.49
N LYS A 247 -29.19 0.46 20.64
CA LYS A 247 -30.21 -0.31 21.39
C LYS A 247 -31.42 0.54 21.80
N ASN A 248 -31.25 1.85 21.98
CA ASN A 248 -32.33 2.73 22.45
C ASN A 248 -33.23 3.19 21.30
N SER A 249 -32.67 3.46 20.13
CA SER A 249 -33.41 4.01 18.98
C SER A 249 -33.72 2.97 17.89
N GLY A 250 -33.10 1.79 17.95
CA GLY A 250 -33.16 0.77 16.90
C GLY A 250 -32.46 1.18 15.60
N LYS A 251 -31.83 2.37 15.56
CA LYS A 251 -31.18 2.90 14.37
C LYS A 251 -29.80 2.27 14.16
N THR A 252 -29.43 2.08 12.91
CA THR A 252 -28.10 1.64 12.53
C THR A 252 -27.16 2.84 12.44
N GLY A 253 -26.02 2.75 13.10
CA GLY A 253 -24.99 3.77 13.09
C GLY A 253 -23.66 3.28 12.54
N LEU A 254 -22.83 4.22 12.08
CA LEU A 254 -21.44 4.01 11.72
C LEU A 254 -20.53 4.65 12.78
N LEU A 255 -19.67 3.85 13.41
CA LEU A 255 -18.68 4.31 14.38
C LEU A 255 -17.32 4.48 13.68
N ILE A 256 -16.79 5.69 13.75
CA ILE A 256 -15.47 6.05 13.24
C ILE A 256 -14.58 6.40 14.45
N GLU A 257 -13.52 5.62 14.62
CA GLU A 257 -12.56 5.79 15.72
C GLU A 257 -11.23 6.25 15.12
N VAL A 258 -10.84 7.49 15.44
CA VAL A 258 -9.56 8.07 15.00
C VAL A 258 -8.65 8.32 16.19
N LYS A 259 -7.34 8.36 15.95
CA LYS A 259 -6.37 8.83 16.92
C LYS A 259 -5.61 10.00 16.32
N GLU A 260 -5.72 11.18 16.92
CA GLU A 260 -4.97 12.36 16.50
C GLU A 260 -3.46 12.17 16.71
N GLY A 261 -2.68 12.64 15.74
CA GLY A 261 -1.22 12.65 15.80
C GLY A 261 -0.67 14.06 15.97
N ASN A 262 0.64 14.16 16.15
CA ASN A 262 1.35 15.44 16.09
C ASN A 262 1.39 15.92 14.62
N ALA A 263 0.40 16.72 14.25
CA ALA A 263 0.23 17.17 12.88
C ALA A 263 1.23 18.28 12.49
N ASN A 264 1.73 19.04 13.46
CA ASN A 264 2.67 20.13 13.23
C ASN A 264 4.11 19.63 13.29
N THR A 265 4.95 20.06 12.34
CA THR A 265 6.37 19.71 12.28
C THR A 265 7.23 20.96 12.19
N PHE A 266 8.39 20.90 12.85
CA PHE A 266 9.46 21.89 12.74
C PHE A 266 10.77 21.13 12.60
N ASP A 267 11.52 21.46 11.56
CA ASP A 267 12.82 20.85 11.30
C ASP A 267 13.74 21.86 10.61
N GLY A 268 15.03 21.75 10.88
CA GLY A 268 16.00 22.67 10.32
C GLY A 268 17.43 22.34 10.68
N ILE A 269 18.35 22.85 9.88
CA ILE A 269 19.79 22.73 10.05
C ILE A 269 20.35 24.13 9.87
N LEU A 270 21.15 24.59 10.82
CA LEU A 270 21.82 25.88 10.74
C LEU A 270 23.33 25.66 10.83
N GLY A 271 24.06 26.37 9.99
CA GLY A 271 25.51 26.40 9.93
C GLY A 271 26.00 27.84 9.85
N TYR A 272 27.25 28.05 10.23
CA TYR A 272 27.94 29.32 10.06
C TYR A 272 29.18 29.07 9.22
N VAL A 273 29.30 29.83 8.12
CA VAL A 273 30.48 29.82 7.27
C VAL A 273 31.33 31.02 7.64
N PRO A 274 32.52 30.82 8.23
CA PRO A 274 33.40 31.92 8.58
C PRO A 274 33.92 32.63 7.31
N PRO A 275 34.37 33.89 7.42
CA PRO A 275 34.92 34.61 6.29
C PRO A 275 36.16 33.92 5.74
N ALA A 276 36.27 33.83 4.41
CA ALA A 276 37.41 33.19 3.75
C ALA A 276 38.66 34.09 3.69
N ASN A 277 38.48 35.40 3.79
CA ASN A 277 39.51 36.44 3.70
C ASN A 277 39.06 37.69 4.46
N GLU A 278 39.97 38.67 4.66
CA GLU A 278 39.70 39.88 5.46
C GLU A 278 38.63 40.81 4.86
N SER A 279 38.32 40.64 3.57
CA SER A 279 37.33 41.45 2.84
C SER A 279 35.91 40.91 2.93
N GLU A 280 35.75 39.68 3.44
CA GLU A 280 34.45 39.02 3.55
C GLU A 280 33.96 38.96 4.99
N THR A 281 32.64 38.96 5.18
CA THR A 281 32.00 38.71 6.47
C THR A 281 31.43 37.30 6.48
N GLY A 282 31.63 36.54 7.56
CA GLY A 282 30.98 35.23 7.69
C GLY A 282 29.46 35.31 7.62
N TYR A 283 28.80 34.23 7.22
CA TYR A 283 27.35 34.19 7.00
C TYR A 283 26.72 32.90 7.53
N PHE A 284 25.42 32.95 7.80
CA PHE A 284 24.66 31.76 8.17
C PHE A 284 24.16 31.04 6.93
N THR A 285 24.30 29.72 6.93
CA THR A 285 23.75 28.80 5.93
C THR A 285 22.80 27.85 6.62
N GLY A 286 21.84 27.28 5.91
CA GLY A 286 20.92 26.33 6.51
C GLY A 286 19.57 26.25 5.84
N LEU A 287 18.70 25.46 6.44
CA LEU A 287 17.30 25.32 6.07
C LEU A 287 16.44 25.28 7.31
N VAL A 288 15.24 25.85 7.21
CA VAL A 288 14.20 25.82 8.23
C VAL A 288 12.88 25.52 7.54
N ASN A 289 12.22 24.45 7.96
CA ASN A 289 10.89 24.05 7.53
C ASN A 289 9.93 24.09 8.71
N LEU A 290 8.77 24.70 8.49
CA LEU A 290 7.64 24.70 9.41
C LEU A 290 6.43 24.18 8.65
N SER A 291 5.78 23.14 9.16
CA SER A 291 4.50 22.64 8.62
C SER A 291 3.47 22.66 9.73
N PHE A 292 2.46 23.50 9.60
CA PHE A 292 1.31 23.53 10.48
C PHE A 292 0.15 22.85 9.77
N LYS A 293 -0.19 21.63 10.21
CA LYS A 293 -1.32 20.86 9.67
C LYS A 293 -2.49 20.96 10.63
N ASN A 294 -3.71 20.95 10.08
CA ASN A 294 -4.94 21.03 10.86
C ASN A 294 -5.05 22.30 11.72
N ILE A 295 -4.68 23.46 11.16
CA ILE A 295 -4.69 24.74 11.89
C ILE A 295 -6.09 24.98 12.48
N PHE A 296 -6.17 25.14 13.80
CA PHE A 296 -7.42 25.29 14.57
C PHE A 296 -8.46 24.16 14.34
N GLY A 297 -8.00 22.94 14.05
CA GLY A 297 -8.88 21.79 13.84
C GLY A 297 -9.66 21.80 12.51
N THR A 298 -9.31 22.67 11.55
CA THR A 298 -10.08 22.89 10.31
C THR A 298 -9.61 22.05 9.11
N GLY A 299 -8.52 21.31 9.26
CA GLY A 299 -7.82 20.64 8.16
C GLY A 299 -7.00 21.59 7.26
N ARG A 300 -6.97 22.90 7.54
CA ARG A 300 -6.09 23.86 6.84
C ARG A 300 -4.63 23.51 7.06
N LYS A 301 -3.80 23.78 6.06
CA LYS A 301 -2.34 23.57 6.12
C LYS A 301 -1.60 24.86 5.79
N LEU A 302 -0.53 25.13 6.51
CA LEU A 302 0.43 26.20 6.24
C LEU A 302 1.83 25.61 6.29
N ASP A 303 2.58 25.73 5.19
CA ASP A 303 3.99 25.37 5.12
C ASP A 303 4.82 26.64 4.90
N LEU A 304 5.89 26.78 5.68
CA LEU A 304 6.90 27.83 5.52
C LEU A 304 8.27 27.17 5.34
N LYS A 305 9.01 27.63 4.34
CA LYS A 305 10.38 27.22 4.10
C LYS A 305 11.29 28.43 3.99
N TYR A 306 12.42 28.37 4.67
CA TYR A 306 13.57 29.22 4.42
C TYR A 306 14.78 28.34 4.15
N GLN A 307 15.55 28.65 3.11
CA GLN A 307 16.80 27.95 2.82
C GLN A 307 17.84 28.91 2.25
N GLN A 308 19.08 28.74 2.69
CA GLN A 308 20.25 29.44 2.18
C GLN A 308 21.38 28.42 2.10
N GLU A 309 21.74 28.01 0.88
CA GLU A 309 22.75 26.96 0.67
C GLU A 309 24.16 27.56 0.70
N VAL A 310 24.36 28.64 -0.03
CA VAL A 310 25.59 29.44 -0.10
C VAL A 310 25.24 30.93 0.09
N ARG A 311 26.24 31.81 0.14
CA ARG A 311 26.02 33.24 0.43
C ARG A 311 25.10 33.91 -0.62
N GLU A 312 25.18 33.45 -1.86
CA GLU A 312 24.53 34.02 -3.03
C GLU A 312 23.15 33.41 -3.32
N THR A 313 22.70 32.45 -2.51
CA THR A 313 21.40 31.79 -2.68
C THR A 313 20.49 32.05 -1.49
N GLN A 314 19.22 32.30 -1.78
CA GLN A 314 18.18 32.41 -0.77
C GLN A 314 16.88 31.91 -1.37
N GLU A 315 16.19 31.03 -0.65
CA GLU A 315 14.87 30.52 -1.02
C GLU A 315 13.90 30.73 0.14
N LEU A 316 12.75 31.30 -0.19
CA LEU A 316 11.62 31.52 0.71
C LEU A 316 10.39 30.89 0.07
N GLU A 317 9.74 29.97 0.76
CA GLU A 317 8.47 29.39 0.31
C GLU A 317 7.39 29.57 1.37
N PHE A 318 6.19 29.89 0.90
CA PHE A 318 4.95 29.94 1.69
C PHE A 318 3.91 29.14 0.93
N ARG A 319 3.28 28.16 1.57
CA ARG A 319 2.19 27.37 0.96
C ARG A 319 1.02 27.28 1.91
N TYR A 320 -0.16 27.62 1.43
CA TYR A 320 -1.40 27.56 2.19
C TYR A 320 -2.44 26.71 1.47
N LEU A 321 -3.07 25.79 2.19
CA LEU A 321 -4.15 24.94 1.69
C LEU A 321 -5.45 25.27 2.42
N GLU A 322 -6.46 25.72 1.68
CA GLU A 322 -7.84 25.78 2.12
C GLU A 322 -8.61 24.57 1.60
N PRO A 323 -8.94 23.59 2.47
CA PRO A 323 -9.76 22.46 2.06
C PRO A 323 -11.25 22.85 2.01
N TYR A 324 -11.94 22.39 0.96
CA TYR A 324 -13.37 22.68 0.73
C TYR A 324 -13.69 24.18 0.72
N PHE A 325 -13.09 24.90 -0.23
CA PHE A 325 -13.23 26.34 -0.36
C PHE A 325 -14.70 26.73 -0.54
N PHE A 326 -15.21 27.63 0.32
CA PHE A 326 -16.63 27.98 0.43
C PHE A 326 -17.59 26.78 0.52
N SER A 327 -17.18 25.71 1.22
CA SER A 327 -17.95 24.46 1.37
C SER A 327 -18.17 23.68 0.08
N PHE A 328 -17.56 24.10 -1.04
CA PHE A 328 -17.55 23.31 -2.25
C PHE A 328 -16.49 22.20 -2.15
N PRO A 329 -16.69 21.05 -2.82
CA PRO A 329 -15.79 19.90 -2.76
C PRO A 329 -14.49 20.07 -3.57
N PHE A 330 -13.90 21.26 -3.57
CA PHE A 330 -12.57 21.52 -4.13
C PHE A 330 -11.68 22.22 -3.11
N ASN A 331 -10.38 21.93 -3.18
CA ASN A 331 -9.38 22.55 -2.33
C ASN A 331 -8.67 23.66 -3.11
N ILE A 332 -8.33 24.75 -2.44
CA ILE A 332 -7.51 25.82 -3.02
C ILE A 332 -6.15 25.84 -2.33
N SER A 333 -5.08 25.77 -3.12
CA SER A 333 -3.72 26.01 -2.68
C SER A 333 -3.21 27.34 -3.20
N PHE A 334 -2.56 28.10 -2.33
CA PHE A 334 -1.75 29.26 -2.68
C PHE A 334 -0.30 28.95 -2.36
N ASP A 335 0.58 29.08 -3.35
CA ASP A 335 2.01 28.85 -3.20
C ASP A 335 2.79 30.09 -3.63
N PHE A 336 3.61 30.63 -2.74
CA PHE A 336 4.56 31.70 -3.04
C PHE A 336 5.98 31.16 -2.90
N LEU A 337 6.83 31.47 -3.88
CA LEU A 337 8.26 31.16 -3.85
C LEU A 337 9.06 32.40 -4.25
N GLN A 338 10.07 32.77 -3.48
CA GLN A 338 11.12 33.67 -3.90
C GLN A 338 12.45 32.93 -3.86
N ARG A 339 13.22 32.99 -4.95
CA ARG A 339 14.56 32.41 -5.01
C ARG A 339 15.55 33.35 -5.66
N ILE A 340 16.67 33.60 -5.00
CA ILE A 340 17.87 34.18 -5.61
C ILE A 340 18.67 33.02 -6.22
N GLN A 341 18.87 33.06 -7.52
CA GLN A 341 19.54 32.02 -8.28
C GLN A 341 20.99 32.43 -8.57
N ASP A 342 21.92 31.96 -7.74
CA ASP A 342 23.37 32.02 -7.97
C ASP A 342 23.85 33.41 -8.41
N SER A 343 23.31 34.48 -7.79
CA SER A 343 23.49 35.88 -8.18
C SER A 343 23.11 36.31 -9.62
N THR A 344 22.61 35.41 -10.47
CA THR A 344 22.21 35.72 -11.86
C THR A 344 20.87 36.46 -11.92
N TYR A 345 19.86 35.97 -11.20
CA TYR A 345 18.53 36.58 -11.14
C TYR A 345 17.77 36.22 -9.87
N THR A 346 16.77 37.03 -9.54
CA THR A 346 15.75 36.70 -8.55
C THR A 346 14.47 36.24 -9.25
N ARG A 347 13.98 35.05 -8.89
CA ARG A 347 12.67 34.53 -9.30
C ARG A 347 11.67 34.73 -8.18
N ARG A 348 10.49 35.24 -8.53
CA ARG A 348 9.30 35.21 -7.66
C ARG A 348 8.19 34.47 -8.38
N ARG A 349 7.58 33.50 -7.73
CA ARG A 349 6.48 32.71 -8.27
C ARG A 349 5.29 32.77 -7.33
N ILE A 350 4.10 32.98 -7.89
CA ILE A 350 2.82 32.78 -7.22
C ILE A 350 2.06 31.72 -8.01
N ASN A 351 1.67 30.63 -7.36
CA ASN A 351 0.74 29.65 -7.92
C ASN A 351 -0.56 29.65 -7.15
N LEU A 352 -1.65 29.55 -7.90
CA LEU A 352 -2.97 29.22 -7.39
C LEU A 352 -3.38 27.89 -8.01
N LYS A 353 -3.74 26.92 -7.18
CA LYS A 353 -4.17 25.60 -7.62
C LYS A 353 -5.53 25.27 -7.04
N ALA A 354 -6.46 24.84 -7.89
CA ALA A 354 -7.77 24.34 -7.49
C ALA A 354 -7.86 22.83 -7.76
N ASP A 355 -7.92 22.03 -6.71
CA ASP A 355 -7.97 20.57 -6.76
C ASP A 355 -9.41 20.06 -6.60
N TYR A 356 -9.91 19.31 -7.58
CA TYR A 356 -11.19 18.60 -7.51
C TYR A 356 -10.97 17.09 -7.50
N ASN A 357 -11.33 16.45 -6.38
CA ASN A 357 -11.17 15.00 -6.18
C ASN A 357 -12.38 14.25 -6.74
N LEU A 358 -12.37 13.97 -8.05
CA LEU A 358 -13.44 13.27 -8.76
C LEU A 358 -13.74 11.88 -8.17
N THR A 359 -12.69 11.16 -7.78
CA THR A 359 -12.77 9.92 -7.01
C THR A 359 -11.72 9.93 -5.89
N ASP A 360 -11.66 8.87 -5.09
CA ASP A 360 -10.62 8.75 -4.05
C ASP A 360 -9.20 8.64 -4.62
N LYS A 361 -9.11 8.24 -5.90
CA LYS A 361 -7.85 7.98 -6.61
C LYS A 361 -7.55 9.01 -7.68
N PHE A 362 -8.56 9.69 -8.24
CA PHE A 362 -8.42 10.61 -9.37
C PHE A 362 -8.71 12.06 -8.97
N THR A 363 -7.75 12.95 -9.20
CA THR A 363 -7.86 14.40 -8.98
C THR A 363 -7.64 15.13 -10.30
N ILE A 364 -8.49 16.12 -10.57
CA ILE A 364 -8.30 17.11 -11.64
C ILE A 364 -7.94 18.42 -10.97
N SER A 365 -6.91 19.10 -11.48
CA SER A 365 -6.47 20.38 -10.93
C SER A 365 -6.38 21.44 -12.00
N ALA A 366 -6.88 22.64 -11.70
CA ALA A 366 -6.65 23.84 -12.50
C ALA A 366 -5.57 24.70 -11.83
N LEU A 367 -4.62 25.20 -12.60
CA LEU A 367 -3.47 25.96 -12.11
C LEU A 367 -3.38 27.31 -12.81
N GLY A 368 -3.18 28.36 -12.03
CA GLY A 368 -2.75 29.68 -12.51
C GLY A 368 -1.40 30.03 -11.88
N ASN A 369 -0.42 30.40 -12.71
CA ASN A 369 0.94 30.72 -12.29
C ASN A 369 1.32 32.13 -12.74
N TYR A 370 1.94 32.88 -11.86
CA TYR A 370 2.60 34.13 -12.14
C TYR A 370 4.08 34.01 -11.75
N ASP A 371 4.96 34.01 -12.74
CA ASP A 371 6.41 33.99 -12.57
C ASP A 371 6.98 35.38 -12.92
N ARG A 372 7.84 35.91 -12.06
CA ARG A 372 8.57 37.16 -12.24
C ARG A 372 10.06 36.89 -12.14
N ILE A 373 10.80 37.22 -13.19
CA ILE A 373 12.26 37.13 -13.24
C ILE A 373 12.82 38.56 -13.21
N ILE A 374 13.72 38.81 -12.27
CA ILE A 374 14.41 40.09 -12.08
C ILE A 374 15.91 39.81 -12.24
N PRO A 375 16.57 40.27 -13.31
CA PRO A 375 18.01 40.09 -13.47
C PRO A 375 18.76 40.79 -12.34
N SER A 376 19.94 40.30 -12.03
CA SER A 376 20.84 40.95 -11.06
C SER A 376 21.55 42.13 -11.70
N ASP A 377 21.76 43.20 -10.93
CA ASP A 377 22.50 44.40 -11.35
C ASP A 377 24.04 44.21 -11.30
N ASP A 378 24.51 43.00 -10.95
CA ASP A 378 25.93 42.72 -10.83
C ASP A 378 26.63 42.74 -12.20
N THR A 379 27.50 43.72 -12.40
CA THR A 379 28.30 43.93 -13.61
C THR A 379 29.27 42.79 -13.93
N LEU A 380 29.53 41.89 -12.98
CA LEU A 380 30.36 40.69 -13.19
C LEU A 380 29.59 39.53 -13.84
N ASN A 381 28.26 39.59 -13.90
CA ASN A 381 27.46 38.58 -14.58
C ASN A 381 27.65 38.67 -16.09
N SER A 382 28.23 37.63 -16.68
CA SER A 382 28.42 37.49 -18.12
C SER A 382 27.19 36.99 -18.87
N PHE A 383 26.10 36.67 -18.15
CA PHE A 383 24.86 36.16 -18.71
C PHE A 383 23.78 37.25 -18.80
N VAL A 384 23.21 37.39 -19.98
CA VAL A 384 22.05 38.23 -20.23
C VAL A 384 20.80 37.44 -19.88
N ILE A 385 20.06 37.94 -18.88
CA ILE A 385 18.73 37.45 -18.49
C ILE A 385 17.74 38.60 -18.64
N ALA A 386 16.59 38.33 -19.25
CA ALA A 386 15.58 39.35 -19.43
C ALA A 386 14.75 39.57 -18.16
N ASP A 387 14.50 40.85 -17.87
CA ASP A 387 13.50 41.26 -16.92
C ASP A 387 12.13 40.86 -17.48
N SER A 388 11.50 39.84 -16.89
CA SER A 388 10.32 39.23 -17.49
C SER A 388 9.23 38.85 -16.49
N ARG A 389 7.99 38.75 -17.00
CA ARG A 389 6.82 38.20 -16.31
C ARG A 389 6.15 37.17 -17.18
N LEU A 390 5.83 36.01 -16.63
CA LEU A 390 5.07 34.97 -17.29
C LEU A 390 3.78 34.74 -16.50
N PHE A 391 2.64 34.92 -17.15
CA PHE A 391 1.35 34.44 -16.63
C PHE A 391 0.96 33.19 -17.39
N SER A 392 0.80 32.06 -16.71
CA SER A 392 0.41 30.81 -17.33
C SER A 392 -0.77 30.16 -16.64
N SER A 393 -1.54 29.42 -17.44
CA SER A 393 -2.65 28.61 -16.97
C SER A 393 -2.44 27.18 -17.41
N GLY A 394 -2.84 26.22 -16.58
CA GLY A 394 -2.59 24.82 -16.84
C GLY A 394 -3.58 23.89 -16.17
N LEU A 395 -3.55 22.64 -16.62
CA LEU A 395 -4.34 21.55 -16.08
C LEU A 395 -3.40 20.42 -15.64
N GLU A 396 -3.65 19.88 -14.45
CA GLU A 396 -2.99 18.68 -13.93
C GLU A 396 -4.02 17.57 -13.73
N LEU A 397 -3.71 16.38 -14.24
CA LEU A 397 -4.43 15.15 -13.92
C LEU A 397 -3.56 14.30 -13.01
N LYS A 398 -4.12 13.82 -11.91
CA LYS A 398 -3.43 12.96 -10.94
C LYS A 398 -4.24 11.71 -10.67
N TYR A 399 -3.61 10.55 -10.81
CA TYR A 399 -4.14 9.25 -10.41
C TYR A 399 -3.21 8.60 -9.37
N ASP A 400 -3.70 8.39 -8.15
CA ASP A 400 -2.92 7.92 -7.00
C ASP A 400 -3.61 6.72 -6.36
N THR A 401 -3.00 5.54 -6.49
CA THR A 401 -3.45 4.27 -5.89
C THR A 401 -2.46 3.74 -4.86
N ARG A 402 -1.49 4.56 -4.45
CA ARG A 402 -0.48 4.15 -3.47
C ARG A 402 -1.14 3.75 -2.16
N ASN A 403 -0.68 2.64 -1.61
CA ASN A 403 -1.19 2.11 -0.33
C ASN A 403 -0.83 3.02 0.87
N ASN A 404 0.26 3.77 0.77
CA ASN A 404 0.68 4.75 1.75
C ASN A 404 1.39 5.91 1.04
N ILE A 405 1.13 7.15 1.46
CA ILE A 405 1.72 8.35 0.82
C ILE A 405 3.20 8.53 1.20
N PHE A 406 3.57 8.21 2.45
CA PHE A 406 4.90 8.46 3.02
C PHE A 406 5.88 7.32 2.75
N PHE A 407 5.37 6.08 2.80
CA PHE A 407 6.14 4.87 2.51
C PHE A 407 5.35 3.94 1.59
N PRO A 408 5.22 4.30 0.31
CA PRO A 408 4.50 3.46 -0.64
C PRO A 408 5.28 2.17 -0.88
N SER A 409 4.61 1.03 -0.71
CA SER A 409 5.15 -0.30 -1.05
C SER A 409 4.40 -0.96 -2.19
N SER A 410 3.19 -0.48 -2.51
CA SER A 410 2.41 -0.91 -3.66
C SER A 410 1.55 0.22 -4.21
N GLY A 411 1.20 0.12 -5.50
CA GLY A 411 0.31 1.05 -6.18
C GLY A 411 1.03 1.93 -7.20
N ILE A 412 0.31 2.88 -7.76
CA ILE A 412 0.76 3.72 -8.86
C ILE A 412 0.48 5.18 -8.52
N LEU A 413 1.42 6.06 -8.83
CA LEU A 413 1.19 7.49 -8.93
C LEU A 413 1.44 7.93 -10.36
N PHE A 414 0.42 8.49 -11.00
CA PHE A 414 0.54 9.12 -12.30
C PHE A 414 0.13 10.59 -12.18
N LYS A 415 0.97 11.48 -12.70
CA LYS A 415 0.69 12.91 -12.83
C LYS A 415 1.04 13.35 -14.24
N THR A 416 0.16 14.10 -14.87
CA THR A 416 0.48 14.82 -16.10
C THR A 416 -0.01 16.25 -15.99
N PHE A 417 0.81 17.18 -16.49
CA PHE A 417 0.54 18.60 -16.43
C PHE A 417 0.85 19.24 -17.78
N TYR A 418 -0.05 20.10 -18.22
CA TYR A 418 0.14 20.96 -19.39
C TYR A 418 -0.19 22.39 -19.00
N SER A 419 0.63 23.34 -19.44
CA SER A 419 0.35 24.77 -19.31
C SER A 419 0.75 25.55 -20.54
N ILE A 420 0.07 26.67 -20.72
CA ILE A 420 0.34 27.69 -21.71
C ILE A 420 0.33 29.06 -21.03
N GLY A 421 1.22 29.94 -21.41
CA GLY A 421 1.27 31.28 -20.84
C GLY A 421 1.99 32.30 -21.71
N ASP A 422 1.68 33.55 -21.43
CA ASP A 422 2.22 34.71 -22.11
C ASP A 422 3.34 35.31 -21.24
N LYS A 423 4.54 35.36 -21.82
CA LYS A 423 5.73 35.95 -21.21
C LYS A 423 5.96 37.33 -21.81
N LYS A 424 6.12 38.35 -20.96
CA LYS A 424 6.43 39.72 -21.35
C LYS A 424 7.82 40.12 -20.86
N ILE A 425 8.58 40.79 -21.71
CA ILE A 425 9.92 41.34 -21.43
C ILE A 425 9.82 42.85 -21.22
N PHE A 426 10.40 43.37 -20.13
CA PHE A 426 10.29 44.78 -19.76
C PHE A 426 11.54 45.60 -20.09
N ASN A 427 12.73 45.00 -20.13
CA ASN A 427 13.97 45.68 -20.53
C ASN A 427 14.26 45.51 -22.03
N ILE A 428 13.22 45.52 -22.87
CA ILE A 428 13.34 45.25 -24.32
C ILE A 428 14.27 46.24 -25.03
N SER A 429 14.34 47.49 -24.57
CA SER A 429 15.20 48.53 -25.15
C SER A 429 16.68 48.16 -25.13
N GLU A 430 17.11 47.38 -24.14
CA GLU A 430 18.48 46.87 -24.00
C GLU A 430 18.71 45.57 -24.77
N LEU A 431 17.64 44.82 -25.03
CA LEU A 431 17.69 43.43 -25.52
C LEU A 431 17.24 43.25 -26.97
N ASN A 432 16.63 44.25 -27.60
CA ASN A 432 16.05 44.14 -28.95
C ASN A 432 17.09 43.68 -30.00
N ASN A 433 18.32 44.21 -29.92
CA ASN A 433 19.42 43.83 -30.82
C ASN A 433 19.89 42.37 -30.64
N LEU A 434 19.50 41.71 -29.55
CA LEU A 434 19.80 40.31 -29.25
C LEU A 434 18.66 39.37 -29.69
N GLY A 435 17.76 39.86 -30.53
CA GLY A 435 16.62 39.11 -31.06
C GLY A 435 15.56 38.84 -29.99
N PHE A 436 15.41 39.71 -29.00
CA PHE A 436 14.29 39.64 -28.08
C PHE A 436 13.04 40.29 -28.68
N LYS A 437 11.87 39.77 -28.31
CA LYS A 437 10.54 40.35 -28.59
C LYS A 437 9.91 40.73 -27.25
N GLU A 438 8.97 41.66 -27.30
CA GLU A 438 8.23 42.08 -26.11
C GLU A 438 7.42 40.93 -25.49
N GLU A 439 6.86 40.05 -26.33
CA GLU A 439 5.97 38.97 -25.90
C GLU A 439 6.34 37.63 -26.53
N TYR A 440 6.23 36.57 -25.72
CA TYR A 440 6.42 35.18 -26.11
C TYR A 440 5.32 34.29 -25.54
N VAL A 441 4.98 33.23 -26.28
CA VAL A 441 4.16 32.15 -25.73
C VAL A 441 5.07 31.04 -25.24
N ILE A 442 4.90 30.65 -23.97
CA ILE A 442 5.61 29.53 -23.35
C ILE A 442 4.61 28.42 -23.07
N GLN A 443 4.93 27.22 -23.52
CA GLN A 443 4.18 26.00 -23.23
C GLN A 443 5.05 25.04 -22.43
N ARG A 444 4.47 24.38 -21.44
CA ARG A 444 5.16 23.38 -20.63
C ARG A 444 4.32 22.13 -20.49
N TYR A 445 4.95 20.98 -20.71
CA TYR A 445 4.36 19.66 -20.55
C TYR A 445 5.23 18.81 -19.64
N THR A 446 4.63 18.09 -18.71
CA THR A 446 5.31 17.08 -17.88
C THR A 446 4.44 15.84 -17.70
N GLY A 447 5.08 14.68 -17.61
CA GLY A 447 4.49 13.41 -17.19
C GLY A 447 5.39 12.75 -16.15
N ASP A 448 4.80 12.30 -15.05
CA ASP A 448 5.46 11.61 -13.94
C ASP A 448 4.67 10.34 -13.62
N LEU A 449 5.32 9.18 -13.66
CA LEU A 449 4.72 7.88 -13.45
C LEU A 449 5.60 7.06 -12.51
N GLU A 450 5.08 6.75 -11.33
CA GLU A 450 5.74 5.97 -10.31
C GLU A 450 4.98 4.65 -10.09
N PHE A 451 5.68 3.54 -10.23
CA PHE A 451 5.19 2.20 -9.90
C PHE A 451 5.85 1.72 -8.62
N TYR A 452 5.02 1.28 -7.68
CA TYR A 452 5.45 0.63 -6.45
C TYR A 452 4.97 -0.82 -6.45
N TYR A 453 5.89 -1.75 -6.21
CA TYR A 453 5.58 -3.17 -6.17
C TYR A 453 6.26 -3.86 -4.98
N SER A 454 5.49 -4.62 -4.21
CA SER A 454 5.99 -5.42 -3.09
C SER A 454 6.42 -6.79 -3.61
N LEU A 455 7.70 -7.11 -3.53
CA LEU A 455 8.24 -8.40 -4.00
C LEU A 455 8.04 -9.51 -2.95
N PHE A 456 8.43 -9.22 -1.71
CA PHE A 456 8.38 -10.14 -0.58
C PHE A 456 8.04 -9.37 0.70
N SER A 457 7.83 -10.07 1.82
CA SER A 457 7.74 -9.45 3.14
C SER A 457 8.94 -8.52 3.37
N ARG A 458 8.67 -7.22 3.58
CA ARG A 458 9.64 -6.13 3.79
C ARG A 458 10.39 -5.60 2.56
N THR A 459 10.20 -6.15 1.36
CA THR A 459 10.91 -5.67 0.16
C THR A 459 9.95 -5.05 -0.84
N SER A 460 10.24 -3.83 -1.28
CA SER A 460 9.49 -3.12 -2.32
C SER A 460 10.41 -2.51 -3.36
N VAL A 461 9.90 -2.31 -4.57
CA VAL A 461 10.62 -1.64 -5.66
C VAL A 461 9.84 -0.40 -6.07
N LEU A 462 10.55 0.72 -6.23
CA LEU A 462 10.08 1.88 -6.98
C LEU A 462 10.68 1.85 -8.39
N LEU A 463 9.83 2.05 -9.39
CA LEU A 463 10.21 2.40 -10.75
C LEU A 463 9.50 3.71 -11.14
N LYS A 464 10.27 4.79 -11.29
CA LYS A 464 9.77 6.12 -11.69
C LYS A 464 10.19 6.42 -13.12
N PHE A 465 9.28 6.99 -13.89
CA PHE A 465 9.52 7.57 -15.21
C PHE A 465 9.06 9.02 -15.19
N PHE A 466 9.91 9.92 -15.66
CA PHE A 466 9.56 11.32 -15.84
C PHE A 466 9.90 11.76 -17.26
N GLY A 467 9.03 12.58 -17.85
CA GLY A 467 9.28 13.31 -19.09
C GLY A 467 8.85 14.75 -18.96
N GLY A 468 9.62 15.68 -19.49
CA GLY A 468 9.33 17.10 -19.45
C GLY A 468 9.77 17.82 -20.72
N GLU A 469 8.96 18.75 -21.19
CA GLU A 469 9.29 19.62 -22.32
C GLU A 469 8.77 21.05 -22.06
N VAL A 470 9.62 22.05 -22.32
CA VAL A 470 9.22 23.46 -22.41
C VAL A 470 9.48 23.93 -23.84
N LYS A 471 8.48 24.59 -24.44
CA LYS A 471 8.52 25.14 -25.79
C LYS A 471 8.19 26.62 -25.76
N GLY A 472 8.82 27.36 -26.65
CA GLY A 472 8.54 28.76 -26.92
C GLY A 472 9.40 29.21 -28.09
N ASP A 473 9.02 30.32 -28.73
CA ASP A 473 9.78 30.89 -29.85
C ASP A 473 11.22 31.27 -29.45
N LYS A 474 11.38 31.68 -28.20
CA LYS A 474 12.68 31.89 -27.55
C LYS A 474 12.57 31.41 -26.11
N LEU A 475 13.56 30.64 -25.67
CA LEU A 475 13.66 30.15 -24.30
C LEU A 475 14.89 30.80 -23.66
N GLU A 476 14.71 31.25 -22.42
CA GLU A 476 15.79 31.72 -21.57
C GLU A 476 16.15 30.66 -20.54
N GLU A 477 17.31 30.80 -19.90
CA GLU A 477 17.72 29.91 -18.81
C GLU A 477 16.65 29.80 -17.70
N SER A 478 15.95 30.89 -17.40
CA SER A 478 14.89 30.93 -16.38
C SER A 478 13.64 30.09 -16.73
N ASP A 479 13.47 29.74 -18.01
CA ASP A 479 12.36 28.93 -18.52
C ASP A 479 12.65 27.42 -18.48
N LEU A 480 13.93 27.04 -18.48
CA LEU A 480 14.39 25.65 -18.57
C LEU A 480 14.16 24.88 -17.26
N PHE A 481 14.09 23.56 -17.37
CA PHE A 481 14.11 22.67 -16.21
C PHE A 481 15.51 22.56 -15.65
N ARG A 482 15.65 22.59 -14.32
CA ARG A 482 16.90 22.29 -13.61
C ARG A 482 16.93 20.83 -13.16
N ILE A 483 18.01 20.12 -13.48
CA ILE A 483 18.18 18.67 -13.27
C ILE A 483 19.51 18.42 -12.57
N GLY A 484 19.56 17.41 -11.68
CA GLY A 484 20.72 17.04 -10.88
C GLY A 484 20.41 17.13 -9.38
N GLY A 485 21.07 16.29 -8.59
CA GLY A 485 20.93 16.21 -7.14
C GLY A 485 20.02 15.07 -6.67
N ASN A 486 19.50 15.19 -5.45
CA ASN A 486 18.81 14.06 -4.79
C ASN A 486 17.35 13.84 -5.26
N ARG A 487 16.76 14.81 -5.98
CA ARG A 487 15.32 14.81 -6.33
C ARG A 487 15.00 14.17 -7.69
N ASN A 488 15.98 14.09 -8.59
CA ASN A 488 15.76 13.66 -9.97
C ASN A 488 16.82 12.63 -10.43
N ILE A 489 18.06 13.06 -10.75
CA ILE A 489 19.15 12.19 -11.17
C ILE A 489 20.31 12.38 -10.19
N ARG A 490 20.50 11.37 -9.33
CA ARG A 490 21.54 11.35 -8.30
C ARG A 490 22.93 11.12 -8.91
N GLY A 491 23.98 11.48 -8.17
CA GLY A 491 25.37 11.40 -8.62
C GLY A 491 25.89 12.68 -9.28
N TYR A 492 25.03 13.68 -9.44
CA TYR A 492 25.35 15.00 -9.97
C TYR A 492 25.07 16.07 -8.91
N ARG A 493 25.68 17.25 -9.05
CA ARG A 493 25.41 18.39 -8.16
C ARG A 493 23.95 18.85 -8.31
N GLN A 494 23.41 19.45 -7.25
CA GLN A 494 22.06 20.00 -7.25
C GLN A 494 21.90 20.98 -8.42
N GLU A 495 20.86 20.79 -9.25
CA GLU A 495 20.52 21.68 -10.36
C GLU A 495 21.63 21.90 -11.41
N GLN A 496 22.59 20.97 -11.52
CA GLN A 496 23.76 21.07 -12.40
C GLN A 496 23.44 21.24 -13.89
N PHE A 497 22.33 20.68 -14.37
CA PHE A 497 21.97 20.70 -15.80
C PHE A 497 20.69 21.48 -16.04
N LEU A 498 20.64 22.17 -17.18
CA LEU A 498 19.45 22.84 -17.69
C LEU A 498 18.92 22.11 -18.91
N ALA A 499 17.61 22.01 -19.04
CA ALA A 499 17.00 21.30 -20.17
C ALA A 499 15.70 21.94 -20.62
N SER A 500 15.53 22.05 -21.94
CA SER A 500 14.20 22.30 -22.53
C SER A 500 13.43 20.99 -22.69
N LYS A 501 14.13 19.87 -22.90
CA LYS A 501 13.55 18.53 -22.96
C LYS A 501 14.32 17.58 -22.07
N LEU A 502 13.62 16.76 -21.30
CA LEU A 502 14.23 15.71 -20.50
C LEU A 502 13.34 14.48 -20.39
N VAL A 503 13.99 13.33 -20.24
CA VAL A 503 13.37 12.10 -19.77
C VAL A 503 14.32 11.45 -18.78
N TYR A 504 13.81 10.91 -17.67
CA TYR A 504 14.60 10.09 -16.78
C TYR A 504 13.80 8.94 -16.17
N LEU A 505 14.54 7.93 -15.74
CA LEU A 505 14.08 6.73 -15.05
C LEU A 505 14.82 6.62 -13.72
N ASN A 506 14.09 6.37 -12.64
CA ASN A 506 14.68 5.99 -11.35
C ASN A 506 14.21 4.58 -10.97
N PHE A 507 15.15 3.67 -10.81
CA PHE A 507 14.91 2.34 -10.28
C PHE A 507 15.47 2.27 -8.86
N GLU A 508 14.63 1.93 -7.89
CA GLU A 508 14.99 1.95 -6.47
C GLU A 508 14.40 0.75 -5.71
N PRO A 509 15.13 -0.37 -5.61
CA PRO A 509 14.80 -1.44 -4.68
C PRO A 509 15.02 -1.00 -3.22
N ARG A 510 14.07 -1.37 -2.35
CA ARG A 510 14.00 -0.96 -0.95
C ARG A 510 13.82 -2.16 -0.03
N LEU A 511 14.53 -2.14 1.09
CA LEU A 511 14.42 -3.08 2.18
C LEU A 511 13.92 -2.35 3.43
N SER A 512 12.71 -2.70 3.88
CA SER A 512 12.09 -2.13 5.07
C SER A 512 12.82 -2.64 6.33
N LEU A 513 13.18 -1.71 7.22
CA LEU A 513 13.90 -2.02 8.46
C LEU A 513 12.92 -2.10 9.63
N SER A 514 12.32 -0.97 10.01
CA SER A 514 11.32 -0.84 11.07
C SER A 514 10.56 0.48 10.90
N GLY A 515 9.28 0.50 11.28
CA GLY A 515 8.43 1.69 11.12
C GLY A 515 8.40 2.16 9.67
N ARG A 516 8.71 3.44 9.45
CA ARG A 516 8.85 4.07 8.13
C ARG A 516 10.31 4.14 7.64
N SER A 517 11.21 3.38 8.27
CA SER A 517 12.64 3.32 7.93
C SER A 517 12.94 2.22 6.91
N PHE A 518 13.77 2.53 5.91
CA PHE A 518 14.21 1.56 4.90
C PHE A 518 15.61 1.86 4.38
N ALA A 519 16.31 0.81 3.99
CA ALA A 519 17.52 0.90 3.17
C ALA A 519 17.14 0.79 1.70
N PHE A 520 17.89 1.45 0.81
CA PHE A 520 17.65 1.37 -0.62
C PHE A 520 18.96 1.39 -1.42
N ALA A 521 18.90 0.74 -2.57
CA ALA A 521 19.85 0.98 -3.65
C ALA A 521 19.12 1.71 -4.76
N PHE A 522 19.85 2.40 -5.64
CA PHE A 522 19.22 3.04 -6.79
C PHE A 522 20.09 3.03 -8.03
N TYR A 523 19.41 3.11 -9.17
CA TYR A 523 19.98 3.38 -10.49
C TYR A 523 19.09 4.39 -11.20
N ASP A 524 19.68 5.53 -11.56
CA ASP A 524 19.06 6.63 -12.26
C ASP A 524 19.66 6.71 -13.68
N ALA A 525 18.81 6.86 -14.68
CA ALA A 525 19.23 7.06 -16.06
C ALA A 525 18.38 8.15 -16.69
N GLY A 526 18.98 9.08 -17.41
CA GLY A 526 18.22 10.14 -18.07
C GLY A 526 18.90 10.69 -19.31
N TYR A 527 18.12 11.38 -20.10
CA TYR A 527 18.57 12.15 -21.26
C TYR A 527 18.04 13.57 -21.13
N TYR A 528 18.87 14.54 -21.47
CA TYR A 528 18.48 15.95 -21.50
C TYR A 528 18.94 16.62 -22.79
N LEU A 529 18.22 17.66 -23.17
CA LEU A 529 18.56 18.59 -24.26
C LEU A 529 18.42 20.02 -23.75
N ARG A 530 19.51 20.76 -23.78
CA ARG A 530 19.58 22.22 -23.67
C ARG A 530 19.74 22.79 -25.08
N PRO A 531 18.82 23.63 -25.56
CA PRO A 531 18.95 24.23 -26.88
C PRO A 531 20.14 25.20 -26.90
N PHE A 532 20.56 25.60 -28.10
CA PHE A 532 21.53 26.68 -28.27
C PHE A 532 20.98 27.98 -27.68
N ASP A 533 21.82 28.70 -26.94
CA ASP A 533 21.49 30.02 -26.40
C ASP A 533 22.20 31.08 -27.25
N ASP A 534 21.46 31.67 -28.19
CA ASP A 534 21.99 32.68 -29.12
C ASP A 534 22.49 33.95 -28.43
N VAL A 535 21.92 34.27 -27.27
CA VAL A 535 22.18 35.52 -26.55
C VAL A 535 23.49 35.38 -25.79
N ASN A 536 23.62 34.30 -25.03
CA ASN A 536 24.79 34.04 -24.19
C ASN A 536 25.89 33.23 -24.90
N LYS A 537 25.67 32.88 -26.19
CA LYS A 537 26.58 32.06 -27.01
C LYS A 537 26.90 30.69 -26.39
N ILE A 538 25.94 30.12 -25.67
CA ILE A 538 26.12 28.82 -25.04
C ILE A 538 25.68 27.74 -26.03
N PRO A 539 26.55 26.80 -26.42
CA PRO A 539 26.22 25.78 -27.39
C PRO A 539 25.08 24.88 -26.93
N GLU A 540 24.43 24.21 -27.89
CA GLU A 540 23.51 23.12 -27.59
C GLU A 540 24.24 22.06 -26.74
N GLN A 541 23.60 21.61 -25.67
CA GLN A 541 24.12 20.54 -24.83
C GLN A 541 23.09 19.42 -24.78
N LYS A 542 23.55 18.19 -25.00
CA LYS A 542 22.73 17.00 -24.84
C LYS A 542 23.57 15.85 -24.37
N GLY A 543 22.96 14.94 -23.64
CA GLY A 543 23.68 13.78 -23.17
C GLY A 543 22.84 12.85 -22.31
N PHE A 544 23.39 11.65 -22.14
CA PHE A 544 22.89 10.69 -21.18
C PHE A 544 23.57 10.90 -19.83
N LEU A 545 22.75 10.92 -18.79
CA LEU A 545 23.14 11.00 -17.39
C LEU A 545 22.86 9.64 -16.75
N PHE A 546 23.80 9.17 -15.94
CA PHE A 546 23.67 7.93 -15.18
C PHE A 546 24.12 8.17 -13.75
N GLY A 547 23.32 7.69 -12.81
CA GLY A 547 23.57 7.81 -11.38
C GLY A 547 23.30 6.48 -10.70
N TYR A 548 24.11 6.08 -9.73
CA TYR A 548 23.83 4.89 -8.93
C TYR A 548 24.41 5.02 -7.53
N GLY A 549 23.86 4.25 -6.60
CA GLY A 549 24.31 4.34 -5.23
C GLY A 549 23.41 3.63 -4.23
N LEU A 550 23.66 3.94 -2.97
CA LEU A 550 22.99 3.34 -1.81
C LEU A 550 22.53 4.45 -0.88
N GLY A 551 21.47 4.19 -0.12
CA GLY A 551 21.00 5.12 0.89
C GLY A 551 20.17 4.47 1.96
N LEU A 552 19.90 5.27 2.99
CA LEU A 552 19.06 4.94 4.13
C LEU A 552 18.04 6.07 4.31
N ARG A 553 16.81 5.70 4.60
CA ARG A 553 15.79 6.61 5.13
C ARG A 553 15.41 6.12 6.52
N LEU A 554 15.51 6.98 7.51
CA LEU A 554 15.29 6.67 8.91
C LEU A 554 14.17 7.55 9.46
N GLU A 555 13.23 6.93 10.16
CA GLU A 555 12.23 7.62 10.95
C GLU A 555 12.85 8.00 12.30
N THR A 556 12.76 9.28 12.64
CA THR A 556 13.25 9.85 13.89
C THR A 556 12.15 10.70 14.54
N ASP A 557 12.31 11.07 15.81
CA ASP A 557 11.37 11.97 16.50
C ASP A 557 11.29 13.37 15.84
N LEU A 558 12.33 13.75 15.08
CA LEU A 558 12.40 15.00 14.32
C LEU A 558 11.83 14.88 12.90
N GLY A 559 11.37 13.70 12.49
CA GLY A 559 10.87 13.40 11.15
C GLY A 559 11.72 12.38 10.40
N LEU A 560 11.52 12.30 9.08
CA LEU A 560 12.24 11.36 8.21
C LEU A 560 13.58 11.97 7.77
N ILE A 561 14.69 11.29 8.08
CA ILE A 561 16.02 11.68 7.62
C ILE A 561 16.46 10.73 6.51
N GLY A 562 16.91 11.29 5.39
CA GLY A 562 17.46 10.56 4.26
C GLY A 562 18.95 10.84 4.07
N VAL A 563 19.74 9.79 3.92
CA VAL A 563 21.13 9.88 3.49
C VAL A 563 21.34 8.98 2.29
N SER A 564 21.96 9.50 1.23
CA SER A 564 22.36 8.70 0.09
C SER A 564 23.79 9.03 -0.33
N TYR A 565 24.50 8.01 -0.77
CA TYR A 565 25.79 8.13 -1.42
C TYR A 565 25.62 7.79 -2.89
N ALA A 566 26.01 8.70 -3.78
CA ALA A 566 25.71 8.63 -5.19
C ALA A 566 26.95 8.87 -6.06
N LEU A 567 27.10 8.05 -7.10
CA LEU A 567 28.12 8.18 -8.14
C LEU A 567 27.45 8.50 -9.47
N GLY A 568 27.95 9.51 -10.17
CA GLY A 568 27.58 9.87 -11.51
C GLY A 568 28.47 9.23 -12.57
N LYS A 569 28.12 9.42 -13.85
CA LYS A 569 28.93 8.94 -14.98
C LYS A 569 30.35 9.53 -14.93
N GLY A 570 31.36 8.66 -14.81
CA GLY A 570 32.77 9.03 -14.84
C GLY A 570 33.37 9.37 -13.46
N ASP A 571 32.56 9.31 -12.40
CA ASP A 571 33.06 9.49 -11.03
C ASP A 571 33.88 8.29 -10.56
N SER A 572 34.98 8.55 -9.86
CA SER A 572 35.63 7.56 -9.01
C SER A 572 34.90 7.43 -7.67
N PHE A 573 35.25 6.42 -6.87
CA PHE A 573 34.71 6.28 -5.52
C PHE A 573 35.04 7.46 -4.60
N LEU A 574 36.05 8.28 -4.87
CA LEU A 574 36.32 9.46 -4.04
C LEU A 574 35.49 10.68 -4.46
N ASP A 575 34.96 10.65 -5.69
CA ASP A 575 34.16 11.75 -6.25
C ASP A 575 32.68 11.65 -5.87
N GLY A 576 32.28 10.62 -5.12
CA GLY A 576 30.88 10.38 -4.81
C GLY A 576 30.26 11.48 -3.94
N LYS A 577 28.98 11.73 -4.20
CA LYS A 577 28.23 12.81 -3.58
C LYS A 577 27.41 12.22 -2.46
N ILE A 578 27.56 12.78 -1.27
CA ILE A 578 26.70 12.47 -0.12
C ILE A 578 25.55 13.47 -0.16
N ASN A 579 24.33 12.98 -0.39
CA ASN A 579 23.13 13.77 -0.21
C ASN A 579 22.60 13.49 1.19
N PHE A 580 22.53 14.53 2.00
CA PHE A 580 21.87 14.51 3.29
C PHE A 580 20.65 15.42 3.20
N GLY A 581 19.49 14.93 3.66
CA GLY A 581 18.30 15.76 3.68
C GLY A 581 17.24 15.22 4.61
N LEU A 582 16.54 16.14 5.26
CA LEU A 582 15.26 15.84 5.88
C LEU A 582 14.24 15.62 4.75
N VAL A 583 13.58 14.46 4.77
CA VAL A 583 12.50 14.13 3.84
C VAL A 583 11.24 14.78 4.40
N THR A 584 11.11 16.07 4.13
CA THR A 584 9.89 16.83 4.43
C THR A 584 8.91 16.76 3.27
N ASP A 585 7.62 16.84 3.58
CA ASP A 585 6.55 16.96 2.60
C ASP A 585 6.77 18.24 1.78
N PHE A 586 7.23 18.10 0.54
CA PHE A 586 7.01 19.11 -0.50
C PHE A 586 6.01 18.61 -1.52
#